data_AF-A0A1J1HJY6-F1
#
_entry.id   AF-A0A1J1HJY6-F1
#
_cell.length_a   1.000
_cell.length_b   1.000
_cell.length_c   1.000
_cell.angle_alpha   90.00
_cell.angle_beta   90.00
_cell.angle_gamma   90.00
#
_symmetry.space_group_name_H-M   'P 1'
#
loop_
_entity.id
_entity.type
_entity.pdbx_description
1 polymer ?
#
loop_
_entity_poly.entity_id
_entity_poly.type
_entity_poly.pdbx_seq_one_letter_code
_entity_poly.pdbx_strand_id
1 'polypeptide(L)'
;MYCDEKSPMILMLSETHLKDYSKTELLIESYKMISCDSDSVHTGAIESHNLTQIVKDFTRICIRKKKNGEEMISRTTIDHILTNSKDVSYEVNKTDCVTDHFMLNNIKLMRKKNEKKKKVYKNNWKNYSKENLCDLLDKVNYIDDDNESFDAKASYVIKNIQSTMNKIVKRRKVFRTKNKWFSDKIKLLKKVKENARTKYELSNDENDRLDLLRKVKEYKEKIKEEKCSEVQKNIRENKNDPKKLWRILKSLYKEESKEIESVMFDGVHLNDSSEIAENMNNAIREMKLDLLREELSSMTDLFMIQHHHHHHQLMSKI
;
A
#
# COMPACT_ATOMS: atom_id res chain seq x y z
N MET A 1 -18.35 -7.47 12.67
CA MET A 1 -16.90 -7.70 12.56
C MET A 1 -16.45 -8.29 13.89
N TYR A 2 -16.14 -9.58 13.95
CA TYR A 2 -15.75 -10.23 15.22
C TYR A 2 -14.30 -9.88 15.54
N CYS A 3 -14.06 -9.28 16.72
CA CYS A 3 -12.77 -8.77 17.15
C CYS A 3 -12.45 -9.28 18.56
N ASP A 4 -12.50 -10.60 18.77
CA ASP A 4 -12.59 -11.16 20.13
C ASP A 4 -11.28 -11.47 20.84
N GLU A 5 -10.11 -11.46 20.19
CA GLU A 5 -8.92 -12.00 20.88
C GLU A 5 -7.99 -10.97 21.52
N LYS A 6 -8.05 -9.67 21.19
CA LYS A 6 -7.26 -8.62 21.88
C LYS A 6 -7.94 -7.26 21.74
N SER A 7 -8.53 -6.73 22.80
CA SER A 7 -9.07 -5.35 22.82
C SER A 7 -7.96 -4.35 22.50
N PRO A 8 -7.91 -3.76 21.30
CA PRO A 8 -6.80 -2.90 20.91
C PRO A 8 -6.87 -1.57 21.67
N MET A 9 -5.70 -1.07 22.10
CA MET A 9 -5.57 0.24 22.78
C MET A 9 -5.99 1.42 21.86
N ILE A 10 -5.89 1.20 20.55
CA ILE A 10 -6.29 2.15 19.50
C ILE A 10 -6.98 1.35 18.40
N LEU A 11 -8.19 1.75 18.03
CA LEU A 11 -8.92 1.27 16.86
C LEU A 11 -9.05 2.42 15.86
N MET A 12 -8.62 2.20 14.62
CA MET A 12 -8.72 3.18 13.53
C MET A 12 -9.71 2.65 12.50
N LEU A 13 -10.72 3.46 12.19
CA LEU A 13 -11.73 3.16 11.19
C LEU A 13 -11.70 4.27 10.14
N SER A 14 -11.62 3.93 8.87
CA SER A 14 -11.63 4.89 7.75
C SER A 14 -12.77 4.58 6.81
N GLU A 15 -13.31 5.60 6.15
CA GLU A 15 -14.38 5.47 5.15
C GLU A 15 -15.62 4.74 5.70
N THR A 16 -15.99 5.01 6.96
CA THR A 16 -17.08 4.29 7.62
C THR A 16 -18.45 4.50 6.96
N HIS A 17 -18.63 5.62 6.24
CA HIS A 17 -19.85 5.99 5.53
C HIS A 17 -21.16 5.90 6.35
N LEU A 18 -21.05 5.90 7.69
CA LEU A 18 -22.19 5.80 8.60
C LEU A 18 -23.03 7.08 8.49
N LYS A 19 -24.31 6.91 8.15
CA LYS A 19 -25.25 8.01 7.93
C LYS A 19 -26.02 8.39 9.19
N ASP A 20 -26.14 7.46 10.13
CA ASP A 20 -26.91 7.61 11.36
C ASP A 20 -26.29 6.78 12.48
N TYR A 21 -25.72 7.44 13.50
CA TYR A 21 -25.13 6.76 14.66
C TYR A 21 -26.18 6.30 15.68
N SER A 22 -27.44 6.72 15.53
CA SER A 22 -28.53 6.31 16.41
C SER A 22 -29.06 4.90 16.09
N LYS A 23 -28.63 4.31 14.96
CA LYS A 23 -29.02 2.95 14.54
C LYS A 23 -27.84 1.98 14.56
N THR A 24 -28.17 0.73 14.85
CA THR A 24 -27.36 -0.49 15.06
C THR A 24 -26.39 -0.90 13.93
N GLU A 25 -26.02 -0.02 13.00
CA GLU A 25 -25.20 -0.36 11.82
C GLU A 25 -23.75 -0.75 12.17
N LEU A 26 -23.23 -0.31 13.33
CA LEU A 26 -21.91 -0.71 13.83
C LEU A 26 -22.01 -1.27 15.25
N LEU A 27 -22.36 -2.55 15.36
CA LEU A 27 -22.20 -3.31 16.60
C LEU A 27 -20.86 -4.05 16.56
N ILE A 28 -19.98 -3.76 17.53
CA ILE A 28 -18.81 -4.59 17.82
C ILE A 28 -19.15 -5.32 19.12
N GLU A 29 -19.33 -6.65 19.06
CA GLU A 29 -19.58 -7.44 20.27
C GLU A 29 -18.50 -7.18 21.32
N SER A 30 -18.89 -7.12 22.59
CA SER A 30 -18.09 -6.59 23.72
C SER A 30 -17.91 -5.06 23.78
N TYR A 31 -18.54 -4.29 22.89
CA TYR A 31 -18.53 -2.81 22.90
C TYR A 31 -19.96 -2.27 22.86
N LYS A 32 -20.36 -1.49 23.89
CA LYS A 32 -21.68 -0.83 23.93
C LYS A 32 -21.64 0.47 23.13
N MET A 33 -22.56 0.64 22.18
CA MET A 33 -22.72 1.85 21.37
C MET A 33 -23.57 2.88 22.12
N ILE A 34 -23.10 4.12 22.22
CA ILE A 34 -23.88 5.26 22.72
C ILE A 34 -23.73 6.38 21.69
N SER A 35 -24.86 6.90 21.20
CA SER A 35 -24.91 8.07 20.34
C SER A 35 -25.17 9.33 21.17
N CYS A 36 -24.40 10.39 20.92
CA CYS A 36 -24.70 11.72 21.43
C CYS A 36 -25.29 12.56 20.28
N ASP A 37 -26.35 13.31 20.58
CA ASP A 37 -26.94 14.25 19.63
C ASP A 37 -25.92 15.34 19.31
N SER A 38 -25.59 15.46 18.03
CA SER A 38 -24.81 16.54 17.45
C SER A 38 -25.69 17.24 16.43
N ASP A 39 -25.60 18.56 16.34
CA ASP A 39 -26.29 19.38 15.32
C ASP A 39 -25.88 19.01 13.87
N SER A 40 -24.87 18.16 13.71
CA SER A 40 -24.52 17.51 12.45
C SER A 40 -24.83 16.01 12.52
N VAL A 41 -25.76 15.58 11.65
CA VAL A 41 -26.22 14.19 11.43
C VAL A 41 -25.06 13.20 11.22
N HIS A 42 -23.85 13.68 10.88
CA HIS A 42 -22.67 12.88 10.58
C HIS A 42 -21.61 12.85 11.71
N THR A 43 -21.89 13.42 12.87
CA THR A 43 -20.90 13.59 13.96
C THR A 43 -21.39 13.04 15.29
N GLY A 44 -21.92 11.82 15.28
CA GLY A 44 -22.12 11.07 16.52
C GLY A 44 -20.77 10.71 17.12
N ALA A 45 -20.48 11.19 18.33
CA ALA A 45 -19.31 10.77 19.09
C ALA A 45 -19.54 9.36 19.64
N ILE A 46 -18.62 8.43 19.38
CA ILE A 46 -18.62 7.11 20.01
C ILE A 46 -17.93 7.25 21.38
N GLU A 47 -18.72 7.28 22.46
CA GLU A 47 -18.24 7.03 23.82
C GLU A 47 -18.69 5.63 24.25
N SER A 48 -17.73 4.71 24.33
CA SER A 48 -17.94 3.32 24.76
C SER A 48 -16.95 3.00 25.88
N HIS A 49 -17.20 1.94 26.65
CA HIS A 49 -16.36 1.56 27.80
C HIS A 49 -14.86 1.70 27.51
N ASN A 50 -14.28 2.70 28.18
CA ASN A 50 -12.89 3.13 28.11
C ASN A 50 -12.39 3.62 26.75
N LEU A 51 -13.13 3.64 25.64
CA LEU A 51 -12.67 4.20 24.36
C LEU A 51 -13.31 5.56 24.08
N THR A 52 -12.49 6.56 23.79
CA THR A 52 -12.90 7.91 23.39
C THR A 52 -12.50 8.16 21.94
N GLN A 53 -13.46 8.62 21.11
CA GLN A 53 -13.13 9.20 19.82
C GLN A 53 -12.36 10.50 20.02
N ILE A 54 -11.10 10.53 19.59
CA ILE A 54 -10.27 11.73 19.72
C ILE A 54 -10.40 12.66 18.52
N VAL A 55 -10.65 12.15 17.32
CA VAL A 55 -10.77 13.01 16.12
C VAL A 55 -12.12 13.73 16.12
N LYS A 56 -12.09 15.03 16.44
CA LYS A 56 -13.26 15.92 16.40
C LYS A 56 -13.35 16.79 15.14
N ASP A 57 -12.29 16.83 14.35
CA ASP A 57 -12.25 17.59 13.10
C ASP A 57 -12.83 16.81 11.92
N PHE A 58 -13.25 17.53 10.88
CA PHE A 58 -13.56 16.94 9.58
C PHE A 58 -12.29 16.36 8.96
N THR A 59 -12.39 15.15 8.43
CA THR A 59 -11.27 14.45 7.81
C THR A 59 -11.43 14.34 6.30
N ARG A 60 -12.58 14.73 5.75
CA ARG A 60 -12.81 14.81 4.31
C ARG A 60 -13.46 16.13 3.92
N ILE A 61 -13.02 16.67 2.78
CA ILE A 61 -13.66 17.79 2.10
C ILE A 61 -14.07 17.35 0.71
N CYS A 62 -15.35 17.55 0.37
CA CYS A 62 -15.79 17.49 -1.02
C CYS A 62 -16.21 18.87 -1.49
N ILE A 63 -15.70 19.28 -2.65
CA ILE A 63 -16.14 20.49 -3.35
C ILE A 63 -17.03 20.02 -4.51
N ARG A 64 -18.30 20.44 -4.51
CA ARG A 64 -19.27 20.13 -5.57
C ARG A 64 -19.73 21.44 -6.21
N LYS A 65 -19.92 21.45 -7.53
CA LYS A 65 -20.55 22.60 -8.20
C LYS A 65 -22.06 22.40 -8.25
N LYS A 66 -22.82 23.40 -7.80
CA LYS A 66 -24.27 23.46 -7.99
C LYS A 66 -24.58 23.80 -9.45
N LYS A 67 -25.85 23.57 -9.85
CA LYS A 67 -26.34 23.87 -11.21
C LYS A 67 -26.21 25.35 -11.60
N ASN A 68 -26.22 26.26 -10.63
CA ASN A 68 -26.02 27.70 -10.83
C ASN A 68 -24.54 28.12 -10.89
N GLY A 69 -23.59 27.17 -10.86
CA GLY A 69 -22.15 27.44 -10.92
C GLY A 69 -21.51 27.73 -9.56
N GLU A 70 -22.29 27.87 -8.47
CA GLU A 70 -21.74 28.06 -7.12
C GLU A 70 -21.03 26.80 -6.61
N GLU A 71 -19.93 26.98 -5.90
CA GLU A 71 -19.25 25.90 -5.21
C GLU A 71 -19.90 25.63 -3.84
N MET A 72 -20.21 24.37 -3.59
CA MET A 72 -20.69 23.86 -2.31
C MET A 72 -19.61 22.97 -1.70
N ILE A 73 -19.18 23.33 -0.50
CA ILE A 73 -18.15 22.59 0.24
C ILE A 73 -18.85 21.77 1.33
N SER A 74 -18.79 20.44 1.22
CA SER A 74 -19.23 19.55 2.30
C SER A 74 -18.03 19.08 3.12
N ARG A 75 -18.16 19.10 4.44
CA ARG A 75 -17.15 18.64 5.39
C ARG A 75 -17.69 17.46 6.17
N THR A 76 -16.95 16.35 6.19
CA THR A 76 -17.37 15.12 6.85
C THR A 76 -16.21 14.52 7.65
N THR A 77 -16.52 13.98 8.83
CA THR A 77 -15.58 13.17 9.62
C THR A 77 -15.86 11.72 9.30
N ILE A 78 -15.03 11.10 8.47
CA ILE A 78 -15.17 9.68 8.09
C ILE A 78 -13.94 8.84 8.44
N ASP A 79 -12.95 9.47 9.07
CA ASP A 79 -11.78 8.81 9.65
C ASP A 79 -11.81 8.98 11.16
N HIS A 80 -12.02 7.88 11.86
CA HIS A 80 -12.18 7.83 13.31
C HIS A 80 -10.94 7.19 13.95
N ILE A 81 -10.51 7.79 15.06
CA ILE A 81 -9.55 7.17 15.97
C ILE A 81 -10.23 7.03 17.32
N LEU A 82 -10.41 5.80 17.76
CA LEU A 82 -10.92 5.43 19.07
C LEU A 82 -9.74 4.98 19.93
N THR A 83 -9.58 5.53 21.13
CA THR A 83 -8.50 5.13 22.04
C THR A 83 -8.94 5.09 23.49
N ASN A 84 -8.32 4.21 24.28
CA ASN A 84 -8.54 4.14 25.72
C ASN A 84 -7.51 4.91 26.56
N SER A 85 -6.62 5.62 25.89
CA SER A 85 -5.60 6.43 26.52
C SER A 85 -6.05 7.88 26.57
N LYS A 86 -6.08 8.46 27.77
CA LYS A 86 -6.26 9.92 27.96
C LYS A 86 -5.07 10.73 27.44
N ASP A 87 -3.91 10.08 27.28
CA ASP A 87 -2.64 10.70 26.90
C ASP A 87 -2.34 10.63 25.39
N VAL A 88 -3.34 10.89 24.54
CA VAL A 88 -3.15 10.91 23.08
C VAL A 88 -3.31 12.34 22.57
N SER A 89 -2.23 12.92 22.06
CA SER A 89 -2.31 14.12 21.23
C SER A 89 -2.46 13.70 19.77
N TYR A 90 -3.35 14.36 19.03
CA TYR A 90 -3.51 14.19 17.59
C TYR A 90 -3.52 15.56 16.92
N GLU A 91 -3.20 15.59 15.62
CA GLU A 91 -3.28 16.79 14.80
C GLU A 91 -3.80 16.40 13.41
N VAL A 92 -4.87 17.04 12.95
CA VAL A 92 -5.34 16.86 11.57
C VAL A 92 -4.52 17.76 10.67
N ASN A 93 -3.72 17.16 9.79
CA ASN A 93 -2.95 17.92 8.81
C ASN A 93 -3.89 18.40 7.71
N LYS A 94 -4.33 19.66 7.85
CA LYS A 94 -5.21 20.34 6.90
C LYS A 94 -4.49 20.86 5.65
N THR A 95 -3.16 20.71 5.57
CA THR A 95 -2.32 21.49 4.66
C THR A 95 -1.51 20.63 3.67
N ASP A 96 -1.36 19.32 3.88
CA ASP A 96 -0.75 18.37 2.92
C ASP A 96 -1.78 17.42 2.26
N CYS A 97 -2.83 17.96 1.66
CA CYS A 97 -3.80 17.13 0.93
C CYS A 97 -3.22 16.63 -0.39
N VAL A 98 -2.81 15.37 -0.43
CA VAL A 98 -2.63 14.60 -1.67
C VAL A 98 -3.91 13.86 -2.09
N THR A 99 -4.94 13.89 -1.25
CA THR A 99 -6.24 13.19 -1.35
C THR A 99 -7.37 14.12 -0.90
N ASP A 100 -8.64 13.75 -1.14
CA ASP A 100 -9.82 14.44 -0.59
C ASP A 100 -9.98 14.24 0.93
N HIS A 101 -9.14 13.39 1.52
CA HIS A 101 -8.97 13.22 2.96
C HIS A 101 -7.80 14.05 3.50
N PHE A 102 -8.00 14.64 4.68
CA PHE A 102 -6.94 15.16 5.53
C PHE A 102 -6.21 14.04 6.25
N MET A 103 -4.88 14.11 6.25
CA MET A 103 -4.09 13.11 6.96
C MET A 103 -4.08 13.39 8.46
N LEU A 104 -4.41 12.37 9.25
CA LEU A 104 -4.25 12.40 10.70
C LEU A 104 -2.75 12.25 11.02
N ASN A 105 -2.10 13.36 11.38
CA ASN A 105 -0.69 13.41 11.71
C ASN A 105 -0.48 13.41 13.22
N ASN A 106 0.76 13.10 13.63
CA ASN A 106 1.21 13.28 15.01
C ASN A 106 0.33 12.62 16.10
N ILE A 107 -0.30 11.47 15.81
CA ILE A 107 -0.90 10.62 16.85
C ILE A 107 0.24 10.17 17.77
N LYS A 108 0.48 10.92 18.83
CA LYS A 108 1.52 10.67 19.81
C LYS A 108 0.81 10.32 21.09
N LEU A 109 1.02 9.08 21.52
CA LEU A 109 0.93 8.79 22.95
C LEU A 109 2.01 9.63 23.62
N MET A 110 1.64 10.47 24.58
CA MET A 110 2.54 11.39 25.31
C MET A 110 3.58 10.67 26.20
N ARG A 111 3.93 9.42 25.89
CA ARG A 111 5.08 8.73 26.49
C ARG A 111 6.36 9.39 26.01
N LYS A 112 7.11 10.00 26.94
CA LYS A 112 8.43 10.62 26.74
C LYS A 112 9.31 9.73 25.85
N LYS A 113 9.55 10.16 24.62
CA LYS A 113 10.41 9.45 23.66
C LYS A 113 11.86 9.84 23.84
N ASN A 114 12.61 9.02 24.57
CA ASN A 114 14.05 8.84 24.31
C ASN A 114 14.22 7.91 23.09
N GLU A 115 13.79 8.31 21.89
CA GLU A 115 13.85 7.44 20.72
C GLU A 115 15.16 7.61 19.93
N LYS A 116 16.17 6.81 20.30
CA LYS A 116 17.21 6.38 19.35
C LYS A 116 16.50 5.82 18.11
N LYS A 117 16.93 6.23 16.90
CA LYS A 117 16.38 5.80 15.59
C LYS A 117 15.81 4.37 15.67
N LYS A 118 14.48 4.25 15.62
CA LYS A 118 13.75 2.99 15.82
C LYS A 118 14.29 1.93 14.85
N LYS A 119 15.07 0.98 15.38
CA LYS A 119 15.47 -0.20 14.64
C LYS A 119 14.18 -0.96 14.31
N VAL A 120 13.84 -1.06 13.04
CA VAL A 120 12.70 -1.85 12.60
C VAL A 120 13.16 -3.30 12.52
N TYR A 121 12.60 -4.14 13.39
CA TYR A 121 12.78 -5.58 13.35
C TYR A 121 11.59 -6.18 12.59
N LYS A 122 11.86 -7.00 11.58
CA LYS A 122 10.84 -7.84 10.95
C LYS A 122 11.08 -9.29 11.34
N ASN A 123 10.01 -10.02 11.60
CA ASN A 123 10.05 -11.46 11.78
C ASN A 123 10.45 -12.12 10.45
N ASN A 124 11.46 -12.99 10.49
CA ASN A 124 11.89 -13.77 9.34
C ASN A 124 11.32 -15.19 9.46
N TRP A 125 10.32 -15.48 8.64
CA TRP A 125 9.61 -16.76 8.62
C TRP A 125 10.23 -17.80 7.68
N LYS A 126 11.40 -17.52 7.07
CA LYS A 126 12.02 -18.42 6.08
C LYS A 126 12.30 -19.83 6.60
N ASN A 127 12.52 -19.99 7.91
CA ASN A 127 12.80 -21.28 8.53
C ASN A 127 11.55 -21.89 9.18
N TYR A 128 10.40 -21.22 9.08
CA TYR A 128 9.15 -21.76 9.59
C TYR A 128 8.62 -22.79 8.60
N SER A 129 8.41 -23.99 9.10
CA SER A 129 7.54 -25.00 8.53
C SER A 129 6.82 -25.68 9.69
N LYS A 130 5.72 -26.39 9.42
CA LYS A 130 4.98 -27.13 10.43
C LYS A 130 5.87 -28.21 11.06
N GLU A 131 6.64 -28.90 10.23
CA GLU A 131 7.54 -29.99 10.59
C GLU A 131 8.64 -29.49 11.52
N ASN A 132 9.31 -28.38 11.17
CA ASN A 132 10.37 -27.80 12.00
C ASN A 132 9.85 -27.29 13.35
N LEU A 133 8.59 -26.86 13.42
CA LEU A 133 7.94 -26.51 14.69
C LEU A 133 7.69 -27.74 15.55
N CYS A 134 7.08 -28.79 14.97
CA CYS A 134 6.86 -30.06 15.65
C CYS A 134 8.18 -30.67 16.16
N ASP A 135 9.20 -30.78 15.30
CA ASP A 135 10.52 -31.32 15.65
C ASP A 135 11.19 -30.61 16.84
N LEU A 136 10.92 -29.30 17.01
CA LEU A 136 11.45 -28.53 18.12
C LEU A 136 10.58 -28.61 19.37
N LEU A 137 9.26 -28.76 19.22
CA LEU A 137 8.34 -28.98 20.34
C LEU A 137 8.50 -30.38 20.94
N ASP A 138 8.78 -31.39 20.12
CA ASP A 138 9.03 -32.76 20.58
C ASP A 138 10.31 -32.88 21.42
N LYS A 139 11.23 -31.93 21.27
CA LYS A 139 12.47 -31.82 22.06
C LYS A 139 12.32 -30.99 23.33
N VAL A 140 11.14 -30.40 23.56
CA VAL A 140 10.87 -29.67 24.79
C VAL A 140 10.61 -30.69 25.89
N ASN A 141 11.33 -30.56 27.01
CA ASN A 141 11.00 -31.31 28.21
C ASN A 141 9.79 -30.66 28.88
N TYR A 142 8.62 -31.29 28.79
CA TYR A 142 7.43 -30.82 29.50
C TYR A 142 7.53 -31.27 30.95
N ILE A 143 7.43 -30.31 31.89
CA ILE A 143 7.38 -30.64 33.31
C ILE A 143 6.06 -31.35 33.57
N ASP A 144 6.16 -32.59 34.04
CA ASP A 144 5.03 -33.40 34.50
C ASP A 144 5.09 -33.50 36.03
N ASP A 145 4.93 -32.36 36.70
CA ASP A 145 4.80 -32.32 38.16
C ASP A 145 3.32 -32.19 38.51
N ASP A 146 2.76 -33.23 39.11
CA ASP A 146 1.37 -33.26 39.56
C ASP A 146 1.05 -32.27 40.68
N ASN A 147 2.07 -31.71 41.34
CA ASN A 147 1.89 -30.73 42.40
C ASN A 147 1.76 -29.29 41.90
N GLU A 148 2.01 -29.02 40.61
CA GLU A 148 1.82 -27.67 40.05
C GLU A 148 0.36 -27.37 39.72
N SER A 149 -0.05 -26.12 39.95
CA SER A 149 -1.37 -25.64 39.56
C SER A 149 -1.55 -25.67 38.04
N PHE A 150 -2.79 -25.80 37.58
CA PHE A 150 -3.12 -25.76 36.16
C PHE A 150 -2.56 -24.52 35.45
N ASP A 151 -2.63 -23.35 36.09
CA ASP A 151 -2.11 -22.09 35.54
C ASP A 151 -0.60 -22.10 35.36
N ALA A 152 0.14 -22.76 36.27
CA ALA A 152 1.59 -22.93 36.16
C ALA A 152 1.94 -23.83 34.97
N LYS A 153 1.24 -24.96 34.82
CA LYS A 153 1.38 -25.88 33.67
C LYS A 153 1.07 -25.17 32.34
N ALA A 154 -0.03 -24.42 32.26
CA ALA A 154 -0.39 -23.65 31.07
C ALA A 154 0.65 -22.58 30.73
N SER A 155 1.16 -21.88 31.75
CA SER A 155 2.22 -20.89 31.58
C SER A 155 3.52 -21.51 31.06
N TYR A 156 3.84 -22.74 31.49
CA TYR A 156 5.01 -23.49 31.03
C TYR A 156 4.88 -23.85 29.54
N VAL A 157 3.72 -24.38 29.13
CA VAL A 157 3.43 -24.71 27.72
C VAL A 157 3.56 -23.46 26.83
N ILE A 158 2.98 -22.33 27.24
CA ILE A 158 3.07 -21.07 26.49
C ILE A 158 4.53 -20.62 26.37
N LYS A 159 5.30 -20.65 27.45
CA LYS A 159 6.73 -20.29 27.43
C LYS A 159 7.53 -21.17 26.49
N ASN A 160 7.24 -22.48 26.47
CA ASN A 160 7.91 -23.42 25.58
C ASN A 160 7.58 -23.18 24.11
N ILE A 161 6.30 -22.97 23.78
CA ILE A 161 5.88 -22.60 22.43
C ILE A 161 6.55 -21.29 22.01
N GLN A 162 6.55 -20.27 22.87
CA GLN A 162 7.21 -18.99 22.58
C GLN A 162 8.72 -19.16 22.38
N SER A 163 9.39 -19.94 23.23
CA SER A 163 10.82 -20.24 23.14
C SER A 163 11.15 -20.93 21.82
N THR A 164 10.39 -21.96 21.46
CA THR A 164 10.52 -22.68 20.20
C THR A 164 10.26 -21.76 19.00
N MET A 165 9.19 -20.97 19.04
CA MET A 165 8.88 -20.00 17.99
C MET A 165 9.98 -18.94 17.83
N ASN A 166 10.61 -18.49 18.91
CA ASN A 166 11.73 -17.55 18.84
C ASN A 166 13.00 -18.16 18.21
N LYS A 167 13.19 -19.48 18.30
CA LYS A 167 14.28 -20.20 17.62
C LYS A 167 14.06 -20.27 16.11
N ILE A 168 12.80 -20.45 15.68
CA ILE A 168 12.39 -20.56 14.28
C ILE A 168 12.30 -19.18 13.62
N VAL A 169 11.56 -18.27 14.25
CA VAL A 169 11.21 -16.95 13.72
C VAL A 169 12.22 -15.92 14.22
N LYS A 170 13.38 -15.88 13.55
CA LYS A 170 14.44 -14.94 13.91
C LYS A 170 14.02 -13.50 13.56
N ARG A 171 14.15 -12.58 14.52
CA ARG A 171 13.99 -11.14 14.25
C ARG A 171 15.17 -10.64 13.45
N ARG A 172 14.94 -10.24 12.19
CA ARG A 172 15.96 -9.62 11.35
C ARG A 172 15.87 -8.10 11.43
N LYS A 173 17.01 -7.44 11.62
CA LYS A 173 17.12 -5.99 11.41
C LYS A 173 16.89 -5.70 9.94
N VAL A 174 15.82 -4.97 9.63
CA VAL A 174 15.57 -4.49 8.27
C VAL A 174 15.89 -3.02 8.26
N PHE A 175 17.01 -2.66 7.64
CA PHE A 175 17.25 -1.28 7.27
C PHE A 175 16.19 -0.92 6.23
N ARG A 176 15.42 0.14 6.46
CA ARG A 176 14.66 0.77 5.37
C ARG A 176 15.68 1.08 4.29
N THR A 177 15.61 0.37 3.18
CA THR A 177 16.38 0.70 1.99
C THR A 177 16.08 2.15 1.70
N LYS A 178 17.11 3.00 1.70
CA LYS A 178 16.96 4.35 1.19
C LYS A 178 16.46 4.20 -0.24
N ASN A 179 15.32 4.80 -0.54
CA ASN A 179 14.83 4.87 -1.90
C ASN A 179 15.96 5.48 -2.75
N LYS A 180 16.52 4.71 -3.69
CA LYS A 180 17.66 5.16 -4.50
C LYS A 180 17.35 6.43 -5.29
N TRP A 181 16.09 6.58 -5.71
CA TRP A 181 15.57 7.76 -6.39
C TRP A 181 15.41 9.00 -5.49
N PHE A 182 15.57 8.90 -4.16
CA PHE A 182 15.41 10.06 -3.25
C PHE A 182 16.74 10.80 -3.05
N SER A 183 17.16 11.49 -4.12
CA SER A 183 18.42 12.23 -4.20
C SER A 183 18.47 13.45 -3.27
N ASP A 184 19.67 14.01 -3.06
CA ASP A 184 19.86 15.22 -2.27
C ASP A 184 19.15 16.43 -2.90
N LYS A 185 18.99 16.44 -4.23
CA LYS A 185 18.19 17.44 -4.95
C LYS A 185 16.72 17.41 -4.53
N ILE A 186 16.10 16.23 -4.42
CA ILE A 186 14.72 16.11 -3.92
C ILE A 186 14.62 16.56 -2.45
N LYS A 187 15.64 16.26 -1.62
CA LYS A 187 15.66 16.76 -0.22
C LYS A 187 15.71 18.28 -0.15
N LEU A 188 16.50 18.91 -1.01
CA LEU A 188 16.58 20.37 -1.10
C LEU A 188 15.24 20.96 -1.54
N LEU A 189 14.63 20.43 -2.61
CA LEU A 189 13.31 20.85 -3.08
C LEU A 189 12.23 20.66 -2.03
N LYS A 190 12.28 19.57 -1.25
CA LYS A 190 11.39 19.38 -0.11
C LYS A 190 11.53 20.51 0.90
N LYS A 191 12.77 20.89 1.26
CA LYS A 191 13.03 22.00 2.20
C LYS A 191 12.52 23.34 1.64
N VAL A 192 12.77 23.62 0.36
CA VAL A 192 12.27 24.84 -0.31
C VAL A 192 10.74 24.88 -0.29
N LYS A 193 10.08 23.76 -0.59
CA LYS A 193 8.62 23.61 -0.55
C LYS A 193 8.06 23.89 0.86
N GLU A 194 8.67 23.31 1.91
CA GLU A 194 8.23 23.58 3.30
C GLU A 194 8.45 25.05 3.69
N ASN A 195 9.58 25.65 3.31
CA ASN A 195 9.82 27.07 3.60
C ASN A 195 8.78 27.99 2.92
N ALA A 196 8.45 27.74 1.65
CA ALA A 196 7.42 28.48 0.93
C ALA A 196 6.04 28.32 1.57
N ARG A 197 5.75 27.13 2.09
CA ARG A 197 4.50 26.85 2.82
C ARG A 197 4.44 27.65 4.11
N THR A 198 5.47 27.59 4.94
CA THR A 198 5.53 28.38 6.18
C THR A 198 5.41 29.87 5.89
N LYS A 199 6.02 30.36 4.81
CA LYS A 199 5.88 31.76 4.39
C LYS A 199 4.42 32.11 4.07
N TYR A 200 3.74 31.31 3.25
CA TYR A 200 2.33 31.51 2.92
C TYR A 200 1.41 31.40 4.15
N GLU A 201 1.64 30.43 5.03
CA GLU A 201 0.87 30.26 6.28
C GLU A 201 1.01 31.49 7.21
N LEU A 202 2.16 32.16 7.20
CA LEU A 202 2.40 33.36 8.01
C LEU A 202 1.88 34.64 7.35
N SER A 203 2.02 34.80 6.04
CA SER A 203 1.64 36.03 5.33
C SER A 203 0.18 36.05 4.91
N ASN A 204 -0.40 34.89 4.62
CA ASN A 204 -1.68 34.71 3.94
C ASN A 204 -1.79 35.52 2.62
N ASP A 205 -0.66 35.80 1.98
CA ASP A 205 -0.58 36.57 0.73
C ASP A 205 -0.80 35.66 -0.50
N GLU A 206 -1.51 36.17 -1.51
CA GLU A 206 -1.84 35.39 -2.70
C GLU A 206 -0.60 35.09 -3.56
N ASN A 207 0.41 35.98 -3.60
CA ASN A 207 1.65 35.70 -4.33
C ASN A 207 2.47 34.61 -3.65
N ASP A 208 2.48 34.57 -2.32
CA ASP A 208 3.12 33.49 -1.56
C ASP A 208 2.40 32.15 -1.79
N ARG A 209 1.07 32.17 -1.93
CA ARG A 209 0.29 31.00 -2.34
C ARG A 209 0.70 30.49 -3.72
N LEU A 210 0.82 31.39 -4.69
CA LEU A 210 1.24 31.05 -6.05
C LEU A 210 2.68 30.51 -6.10
N ASP A 211 3.60 31.07 -5.31
CA ASP A 211 4.96 30.53 -5.17
C ASP A 211 4.95 29.12 -4.57
N LEU A 212 4.19 28.89 -3.49
CA LEU A 212 4.03 27.58 -2.90
C LEU A 212 3.54 26.55 -3.94
N LEU A 213 2.49 26.87 -4.69
CA LEU A 213 1.95 25.98 -5.73
C LEU A 213 3.01 25.64 -6.78
N ARG A 214 3.80 26.63 -7.21
CA ARG A 214 4.93 26.42 -8.13
C ARG A 214 5.98 25.48 -7.54
N LYS A 215 6.37 25.67 -6.27
CA LYS A 215 7.34 24.79 -5.58
C LYS A 215 6.81 23.37 -5.33
N VAL A 216 5.51 23.23 -5.07
CA VAL A 216 4.85 21.91 -4.98
C VAL A 216 4.91 21.20 -6.32
N LYS A 217 4.60 21.89 -7.43
CA LYS A 217 4.68 21.34 -8.78
C LYS A 217 6.10 20.89 -9.10
N GLU A 218 7.08 21.76 -8.91
CA GLU A 218 8.51 21.49 -9.13
C GLU A 218 9.00 20.25 -8.34
N TYR A 219 8.62 20.15 -7.05
CA TYR A 219 8.95 18.99 -6.21
C TYR A 219 8.29 17.69 -6.71
N LYS A 220 7.01 17.73 -7.10
CA LYS A 220 6.28 16.56 -7.63
C LYS A 220 6.87 16.09 -8.96
N GLU A 221 7.13 17.01 -9.89
CA GLU A 221 7.75 16.72 -11.18
C GLU A 221 9.12 16.08 -10.98
N LYS A 222 9.94 16.64 -10.07
CA LYS A 222 11.28 16.08 -9.83
C LYS A 222 11.26 14.67 -9.24
N ILE A 223 10.29 14.38 -8.36
CA ILE A 223 10.08 13.01 -7.86
C ILE A 223 9.71 12.05 -9.00
N LYS A 224 8.81 12.48 -9.90
CA LYS A 224 8.38 11.67 -11.04
C LYS A 224 9.57 11.36 -11.95
N GLU A 225 10.37 12.38 -12.30
CA GLU A 225 11.59 12.24 -13.08
C GLU A 225 12.56 11.23 -12.48
N GLU A 226 12.97 11.42 -11.22
CA GLU A 226 13.98 10.57 -10.58
C GLU A 226 13.49 9.12 -10.41
N LYS A 227 12.19 8.92 -10.16
CA LYS A 227 11.60 7.57 -10.16
C LYS A 227 11.67 6.93 -11.54
N CYS A 228 11.28 7.65 -12.59
CA CYS A 228 11.36 7.16 -13.96
C CYS A 228 12.81 6.84 -14.36
N SER A 229 13.75 7.73 -14.07
CA SER A 229 15.17 7.53 -14.36
C SER A 229 15.75 6.32 -13.64
N GLU A 230 15.42 6.12 -12.37
CA GLU A 230 15.84 4.95 -11.60
C GLU A 230 15.26 3.65 -12.18
N VAL A 231 13.99 3.64 -12.58
CA VAL A 231 13.36 2.48 -13.23
C VAL A 231 14.03 2.18 -14.58
N GLN A 232 14.21 3.19 -15.43
CA GLN A 232 14.89 3.06 -16.72
C GLN A 232 16.33 2.57 -16.56
N LYS A 233 17.04 3.05 -15.52
CA LYS A 233 18.38 2.56 -15.17
C LYS A 233 18.35 1.08 -14.78
N ASN A 234 17.44 0.69 -13.87
CA ASN A 234 17.30 -0.70 -13.46
C ASN A 234 16.94 -1.62 -14.65
N ILE A 235 16.09 -1.18 -15.58
CA ILE A 235 15.79 -1.92 -16.82
C ILE A 235 17.06 -2.10 -17.67
N ARG A 236 17.80 -1.01 -17.93
CA ARG A 236 19.03 -1.05 -18.72
C ARG A 236 20.10 -1.95 -18.11
N GLU A 237 20.29 -1.90 -16.80
CA GLU A 237 21.26 -2.72 -16.07
C GLU A 237 20.89 -4.21 -16.03
N ASN A 238 19.60 -4.55 -16.14
CA ASN A 238 19.10 -5.93 -16.02
C ASN A 238 18.51 -6.47 -17.32
N LYS A 239 18.76 -5.83 -18.48
CA LYS A 239 18.21 -6.23 -19.78
C LYS A 239 18.59 -7.65 -20.20
N ASN A 240 19.75 -8.14 -19.74
CA ASN A 240 20.26 -9.48 -20.04
C ASN A 240 19.90 -10.53 -18.96
N ASP A 241 19.12 -10.16 -17.94
CA ASP A 241 18.62 -11.07 -16.89
C ASP A 241 17.09 -11.07 -16.91
N PRO A 242 16.44 -11.94 -17.72
CA PRO A 242 14.99 -11.95 -17.89
C PRO A 242 14.23 -12.08 -16.56
N LYS A 243 14.79 -12.86 -15.62
CA LYS A 243 14.16 -13.10 -14.31
C LYS A 243 14.19 -11.85 -13.42
N LYS A 244 15.25 -11.04 -13.47
CA LYS A 244 15.30 -9.75 -12.76
C LYS A 244 14.49 -8.68 -13.48
N LEU A 245 14.57 -8.61 -14.81
CA LEU A 245 13.78 -7.68 -15.61
C LEU A 245 12.29 -7.88 -15.37
N TRP A 246 11.80 -9.12 -15.40
CA TRP A 246 10.40 -9.42 -15.11
C TRP A 246 9.97 -8.97 -13.70
N ARG A 247 10.83 -9.14 -12.68
CA ARG A 247 10.56 -8.63 -11.33
C ARG A 247 10.48 -7.11 -11.29
N ILE A 248 11.33 -6.41 -12.05
CA ILE A 248 11.29 -4.96 -12.17
C ILE A 248 9.96 -4.53 -12.82
N LEU A 249 9.60 -5.12 -13.97
CA LEU A 249 8.35 -4.82 -14.66
C LEU A 249 7.12 -5.11 -13.79
N LYS A 250 7.06 -6.29 -13.15
CA LYS A 250 5.97 -6.64 -12.23
C LYS A 250 5.85 -5.66 -11.05
N SER A 251 6.95 -5.05 -10.61
CA SER A 251 6.89 -4.03 -9.55
C SER A 251 6.29 -2.68 -10.01
N LEU A 252 6.27 -2.41 -11.31
CA LEU A 252 5.64 -1.24 -11.92
C LEU A 252 4.13 -1.45 -12.07
N TYR A 253 3.72 -2.68 -12.40
CA TYR A 253 2.33 -3.11 -12.41
C TYR A 253 1.87 -3.40 -10.98
N LYS A 254 1.58 -2.33 -10.22
CA LYS A 254 0.71 -2.41 -9.04
C LYS A 254 -0.74 -2.22 -9.50
N GLU A 255 -1.27 -3.18 -10.21
CA GLU A 255 -2.72 -3.34 -10.16
C GLU A 255 -3.04 -3.97 -8.80
N GLU A 256 -3.98 -3.37 -8.07
CA GLU A 256 -4.75 -4.14 -7.12
C GLU A 256 -5.28 -5.32 -7.93
N SER A 257 -4.90 -6.55 -7.56
CA SER A 257 -5.43 -7.74 -8.21
C SER A 257 -6.90 -7.81 -7.85
N LYS A 258 -7.73 -7.04 -8.56
CA LYS A 258 -9.13 -7.37 -8.71
C LYS A 258 -9.10 -8.71 -9.41
N GLU A 259 -9.67 -9.73 -8.75
CA GLU A 259 -9.93 -10.97 -9.45
C GLU A 259 -10.68 -10.61 -10.73
N ILE A 260 -10.15 -11.09 -11.84
CA ILE A 260 -10.84 -10.97 -13.11
C ILE A 260 -12.03 -11.93 -12.99
N GLU A 261 -13.18 -11.40 -12.59
CA GLU A 261 -14.41 -12.19 -12.39
C GLU A 261 -14.95 -12.72 -13.72
N SER A 262 -14.76 -11.96 -14.80
CA SER A 262 -15.04 -12.42 -16.16
C SER A 262 -14.32 -11.65 -17.25
N VAL A 263 -14.14 -12.30 -18.41
CA VAL A 263 -13.58 -11.73 -19.65
C VAL A 263 -14.41 -12.19 -20.83
N MET A 264 -14.73 -11.28 -21.74
CA MET A 264 -15.19 -11.66 -23.08
C MET A 264 -13.98 -11.93 -23.97
N PHE A 265 -13.82 -13.17 -24.42
CA PHE A 265 -12.75 -13.61 -25.32
C PHE A 265 -13.38 -14.20 -26.59
N ASP A 266 -13.12 -13.59 -27.76
CA ASP A 266 -13.70 -13.99 -29.06
C ASP A 266 -15.22 -14.18 -29.06
N GLY A 267 -15.95 -13.30 -28.35
CA GLY A 267 -17.40 -13.36 -28.25
C GLY A 267 -17.93 -14.37 -27.22
N VAL A 268 -17.05 -15.12 -26.55
CA VAL A 268 -17.40 -16.05 -25.47
C VAL A 268 -17.15 -15.38 -24.11
N HIS A 269 -18.13 -15.45 -23.21
CA HIS A 269 -18.00 -14.91 -21.86
C HIS A 269 -17.38 -15.98 -20.95
N LEU A 270 -16.14 -15.77 -20.55
CA LEU A 270 -15.38 -16.64 -19.66
C LEU A 270 -15.41 -16.10 -18.24
N ASN A 271 -15.72 -16.96 -17.27
CA ASN A 271 -15.80 -16.64 -15.84
C ASN A 271 -15.00 -17.62 -14.96
N ASP A 272 -14.49 -18.72 -15.53
CA ASP A 272 -13.53 -19.58 -14.85
C ASP A 272 -12.10 -19.05 -15.02
N SER A 273 -11.39 -18.87 -13.91
CA SER A 273 -10.03 -18.32 -13.91
C SER A 273 -9.00 -19.18 -14.65
N SER A 274 -9.18 -20.50 -14.69
CA SER A 274 -8.28 -21.41 -15.40
C SER A 274 -8.52 -21.31 -16.90
N GLU A 275 -9.78 -21.26 -17.32
CA GLU A 275 -10.18 -21.09 -18.72
C GLU A 275 -9.75 -19.74 -19.29
N ILE A 276 -9.89 -18.65 -18.50
CA ILE A 276 -9.37 -17.32 -18.87
C ILE A 276 -7.85 -17.38 -19.06
N ALA A 277 -7.12 -18.00 -18.12
CA ALA A 277 -5.66 -18.09 -18.20
C ALA A 277 -5.18 -18.93 -19.39
N GLU A 278 -5.87 -20.03 -19.69
CA GLU A 278 -5.55 -20.88 -20.84
C GLU A 278 -5.78 -20.16 -22.17
N ASN A 279 -6.93 -19.52 -22.35
CA ASN A 279 -7.24 -18.76 -23.56
C ASN A 279 -6.26 -17.60 -23.77
N MET A 280 -5.92 -16.84 -22.72
CA MET A 280 -4.89 -15.80 -22.80
C MET A 280 -3.51 -16.35 -23.17
N ASN A 281 -3.11 -17.49 -22.60
CA ASN A 281 -1.83 -18.10 -22.91
C ASN A 281 -1.78 -18.58 -24.37
N ASN A 282 -2.88 -19.14 -24.89
CA ASN A 282 -2.99 -19.57 -26.27
C ASN A 282 -2.93 -18.37 -27.22
N ALA A 283 -3.68 -17.30 -26.93
CA ALA A 283 -3.63 -16.06 -27.71
C ALA A 283 -2.22 -15.47 -27.79
N ILE A 284 -1.48 -15.44 -26.68
CA ILE A 284 -0.10 -14.96 -26.64
C ILE A 284 0.83 -15.86 -27.47
N ARG A 285 0.59 -17.18 -27.48
CA ARG A 285 1.36 -18.11 -28.33
C ARG A 285 1.08 -17.85 -29.81
N GLU A 286 -0.17 -17.66 -30.19
CA GLU A 286 -0.55 -17.38 -31.58
C GLU A 286 0.02 -16.04 -32.06
N MET A 287 -0.07 -14.97 -31.27
CA MET A 287 0.55 -13.69 -31.61
C MET A 287 2.07 -13.81 -31.86
N LYS A 288 2.76 -14.65 -31.09
CA LYS A 288 4.20 -14.91 -31.31
C LYS A 288 4.45 -15.66 -32.60
N LEU A 289 3.59 -16.61 -32.96
CA LEU A 289 3.71 -17.36 -34.21
C LEU A 289 3.49 -16.46 -35.42
N ASP A 290 2.54 -15.54 -35.36
CA ASP A 290 2.27 -14.61 -36.45
C ASP A 290 3.40 -13.59 -36.63
N LEU A 291 3.96 -13.05 -35.53
CA LEU A 291 5.18 -12.22 -35.59
C LEU A 291 6.35 -12.97 -36.23
N LEU A 292 6.57 -14.24 -35.87
CA LEU A 292 7.62 -15.07 -36.47
C LEU A 292 7.37 -15.36 -37.95
N ARG A 293 6.10 -15.53 -38.36
CA ARG A 293 5.72 -15.74 -39.76
C ARG A 293 5.95 -14.50 -40.59
N GLU A 294 5.64 -13.31 -40.07
CA GLU A 294 5.94 -12.04 -40.74
C GLU A 294 7.45 -11.84 -40.92
N GLU A 295 8.26 -12.11 -39.88
CA GLU A 295 9.71 -12.06 -39.97
C GLU A 295 10.24 -13.05 -41.02
N LEU A 296 9.77 -14.29 -41.02
CA LEU A 296 10.16 -15.31 -42.00
C LEU A 296 9.76 -14.93 -43.44
N SER A 297 8.55 -14.40 -43.63
CA SER A 297 8.08 -13.90 -44.93
C SER A 297 8.98 -12.79 -45.46
N SER A 298 9.34 -11.83 -44.59
CA SER A 298 10.24 -10.74 -44.96
C SER A 298 11.65 -11.22 -45.34
N MET A 299 12.14 -12.29 -44.68
CA MET A 299 13.42 -12.90 -45.02
C MET A 299 13.37 -13.66 -46.35
N THR A 300 12.29 -14.37 -46.64
CA THR A 300 12.12 -15.06 -47.93
C THR A 300 12.04 -14.07 -49.09
N ASP A 301 11.35 -12.94 -48.92
CA ASP A 301 11.29 -11.88 -49.94
C ASP A 301 12.70 -11.30 -50.21
N LEU A 302 13.48 -11.08 -49.15
CA LEU A 302 14.86 -10.62 -49.27
C LEU A 302 15.75 -11.62 -50.03
N PHE A 303 15.56 -12.92 -49.77
CA PHE A 303 16.32 -14.00 -50.40
C PHE A 303 15.97 -14.13 -51.89
N MET A 304 14.69 -14.00 -52.24
CA MET A 304 14.20 -14.03 -53.63
C MET A 304 14.74 -12.84 -54.43
N ILE A 305 14.79 -11.64 -53.84
CA ILE A 305 15.38 -10.44 -54.46
C ILE A 305 16.87 -10.65 -54.74
N GLN A 306 17.63 -11.22 -53.80
CA GLN A 306 19.05 -11.51 -53.98
C GLN A 306 19.29 -12.56 -55.07
N HIS A 307 18.45 -13.60 -55.14
CA HIS A 307 18.57 -14.66 -56.14
C HIS A 307 18.27 -14.15 -57.56
N HIS A 308 17.26 -13.28 -57.72
CA HIS A 308 16.98 -12.63 -58.99
C HIS A 308 18.09 -11.67 -59.42
N HIS A 309 18.67 -10.91 -58.48
CA HIS A 309 19.79 -10.04 -58.78
C HIS A 309 21.02 -10.84 -59.25
N HIS A 310 21.31 -11.97 -58.61
CA HIS A 310 22.42 -12.84 -59.01
C HIS A 310 22.20 -13.48 -60.38
N HIS A 311 20.99 -13.96 -60.67
CA HIS A 311 20.63 -14.50 -61.98
C HIS A 311 20.73 -13.45 -63.09
N HIS A 312 20.31 -12.20 -62.82
CA HIS A 312 20.42 -11.11 -63.79
C HIS A 312 21.88 -10.71 -64.06
N GLN A 313 22.74 -10.75 -63.04
CA GLN A 313 24.19 -10.55 -63.21
C GLN A 313 24.85 -11.66 -64.03
N LEU A 314 24.47 -12.93 -63.81
CA LEU A 314 24.95 -14.06 -64.59
C LEU A 314 24.53 -13.98 -66.07
N MET A 315 23.27 -13.63 -66.34
CA MET A 315 22.77 -13.47 -67.71
C MET A 315 23.38 -12.26 -68.43
N SER A 316 23.76 -11.20 -67.71
CA SER A 316 24.47 -10.05 -68.31
C SER A 316 25.93 -10.31 -68.69
N LYS A 317 26.49 -11.45 -68.27
CA LYS A 317 27.88 -11.85 -68.54
C LYS A 317 28.00 -12.89 -69.67
N ILE A 318 26.88 -13.39 -70.19
CA ILE A 318 26.79 -14.30 -71.34
C ILE A 318 26.52 -13.46 -72.59
#